data_AF-A0A075AU66-F1
#
_entry.id   AF-A0A075AU66-F1
#
_cell.length_a   1.000
_cell.length_b   1.000
_cell.length_c   1.000
_cell.angle_alpha   90.00
_cell.angle_beta   90.00
_cell.angle_gamma   90.00
#
_symmetry.space_group_name_H-M   'P 1'
#
loop_
_entity.id
_entity.type
_entity.pdbx_description
1 polymer ?
#
loop_
_entity_poly.entity_id
_entity_poly.type
_entity_poly.pdbx_seq_one_letter_code
_entity_poly.pdbx_strand_id
1 'polypeptide(L)'
;MKVPSTTEELCELINYLDKNSADETTGLKEEIYRGIKRINFLLNYAQLTEEDIKLNSVTMTWPERIGPIFDLSKKRLVQKKTKAQEEVKIKSQNLEAEVESLLDIVYKFQDCGILSETNEYVKKLRSIEIKIDELSFKIKEINKEEELLEFDLSPFGKFEEAKEALGPFKLLWDSVSTFQNEYNRWMTSAFIELDAHQIDEQVGNLYKSILKLTKTFKDLAVPRKVSEQIKNKIEKFKAYIPLITILRSPGLKNRHWKEMSDVAGVDMTPDEETTLSTYLEMDLSAHIPKFEEISEVAMKEFNFEKTLANMMEEWKNMTFNHMPYRDSGTFTLTAQEDLQALMNDQIIKIQTLKNSPLARNLEDLIAESEQTLMNIKETWNEWLKVQSGWLRLEPIFSSEETSQQMPLESRNFKQVDKIWREIMTQCLETPEILIMIKTPNLLEKLKECNSLIEEIQKVRNEQNHETPQ
;
A
#
# COMPACT_ATOMS: atom_id res chain seq x y z
N MET A 1 -11.70 -37.97 47.88
CA MET A 1 -11.67 -37.63 46.45
C MET A 1 -11.86 -36.13 46.31
N LYS A 2 -11.02 -35.46 45.51
CA LYS A 2 -11.20 -34.05 45.15
C LYS A 2 -12.53 -33.93 44.41
N VAL A 3 -13.36 -32.96 44.78
CA VAL A 3 -14.69 -32.77 44.19
C VAL A 3 -14.49 -32.04 42.85
N PRO A 4 -14.96 -32.58 41.71
CA PRO A 4 -14.81 -31.91 40.42
C PRO A 4 -15.59 -30.59 40.42
N SER A 5 -14.95 -29.56 39.89
CA SER A 5 -15.41 -28.16 39.87
C SER A 5 -15.88 -27.70 38.49
N THR A 6 -15.42 -28.34 37.41
CA THR A 6 -15.86 -28.09 36.03
C THR A 6 -16.50 -29.34 35.41
N THR A 7 -17.28 -29.16 34.33
CA THR A 7 -17.86 -30.26 33.55
C THR A 7 -16.78 -31.18 32.95
N GLU A 8 -15.65 -30.58 32.55
CA GLU A 8 -14.47 -31.30 32.04
C GLU A 8 -13.84 -32.19 33.12
N GLU A 9 -13.56 -31.65 34.32
CA GLU A 9 -13.06 -32.43 35.46
C GLU A 9 -14.04 -33.52 35.92
N LEU A 10 -15.35 -33.29 35.77
CA LEU A 10 -16.38 -34.26 36.10
C LEU A 10 -16.36 -35.45 35.14
N CYS A 11 -16.29 -35.20 33.82
CA CYS A 11 -16.24 -36.24 32.80
C CYS A 11 -14.93 -37.03 32.85
N GLU A 12 -13.79 -36.37 33.06
CA GLU A 12 -12.50 -37.04 33.28
C GLU A 12 -12.53 -37.97 34.50
N LEU A 13 -13.13 -37.51 35.61
CA LEU A 13 -13.22 -38.32 36.83
C LEU A 13 -14.17 -39.52 36.66
N ILE A 14 -15.25 -39.37 35.90
CA ILE A 14 -16.16 -40.47 35.53
C ILE A 14 -15.40 -41.50 34.70
N ASN A 15 -14.72 -41.07 33.63
CA ASN A 15 -13.92 -41.95 32.76
C ASN A 15 -12.79 -42.65 33.53
N TYR A 16 -12.13 -41.94 34.45
CA TYR A 16 -11.11 -42.51 35.33
C TYR A 16 -11.68 -43.59 36.25
N LEU A 17 -12.84 -43.35 36.88
CA LEU A 17 -13.46 -44.35 37.74
C LEU A 17 -13.94 -45.57 36.96
N ASP A 18 -14.51 -45.40 35.77
CA ASP A 18 -15.00 -46.52 34.97
C ASP A 18 -13.85 -47.40 34.47
N LYS A 19 -12.73 -46.79 34.06
CA LYS A 19 -11.52 -47.51 33.63
C LYS A 19 -10.81 -48.24 34.79
N ASN A 20 -10.58 -47.57 35.93
CA ASN A 20 -9.76 -48.13 37.02
C ASN A 20 -10.56 -49.01 38.00
N SER A 21 -11.87 -48.82 38.13
CA SER A 21 -12.70 -49.71 38.96
C SER A 21 -12.85 -51.11 38.36
N ALA A 22 -12.71 -51.26 37.04
CA ALA A 22 -12.84 -52.54 36.35
C ALA A 22 -11.50 -53.28 36.20
N ASP A 23 -10.47 -52.63 35.65
CA ASP A 23 -9.24 -53.32 35.25
C ASP A 23 -8.21 -53.40 36.39
N GLU A 24 -7.83 -52.27 36.98
CA GLU A 24 -6.81 -52.22 38.03
C GLU A 24 -7.28 -52.92 39.31
N THR A 25 -8.56 -52.76 39.67
CA THR A 25 -9.13 -53.38 40.87
C THR A 25 -9.20 -54.91 40.73
N THR A 26 -9.36 -55.44 39.52
CA THR A 26 -9.38 -56.89 39.27
C THR A 26 -7.98 -57.47 39.37
N GLY A 27 -6.98 -56.83 38.76
CA GLY A 27 -5.58 -57.24 38.87
C GLY A 27 -5.06 -57.22 40.32
N LEU A 28 -5.37 -56.17 41.08
CA LEU A 28 -5.00 -56.07 42.49
C LEU A 28 -5.67 -57.14 43.36
N LYS A 29 -6.93 -57.50 43.09
CA LYS A 29 -7.62 -58.60 43.79
C LYS A 29 -6.91 -59.94 43.54
N GLU A 30 -6.47 -60.20 42.32
CA GLU A 30 -5.73 -61.42 41.99
C GLU A 30 -4.33 -61.45 42.66
N GLU A 31 -3.65 -60.32 42.74
CA GLU A 31 -2.39 -60.19 43.49
C GLU A 31 -2.56 -60.43 44.98
N ILE A 32 -3.59 -59.84 45.59
CA ILE A 32 -3.94 -60.07 46.99
C ILE A 32 -4.23 -61.56 47.21
N TYR A 33 -4.97 -62.22 46.31
CA TYR A 33 -5.24 -63.65 46.41
C TYR A 33 -3.98 -64.52 46.30
N ARG A 34 -3.05 -64.17 45.41
CA ARG A 34 -1.72 -64.81 45.33
C ARG A 34 -0.91 -64.57 46.61
N GLY A 35 -0.97 -63.36 47.16
CA GLY A 35 -0.35 -62.98 48.43
C GLY A 35 -0.88 -63.81 49.60
N ILE A 36 -2.21 -63.97 49.70
CA ILE A 36 -2.88 -64.81 50.70
C ILE A 36 -2.35 -66.25 50.64
N LYS A 37 -2.22 -66.84 49.45
CA LYS A 37 -1.66 -68.20 49.29
C LYS A 37 -0.23 -68.32 49.81
N ARG A 38 0.62 -67.32 49.54
CA ARG A 38 2.01 -67.28 50.01
C ARG A 38 2.09 -67.10 51.52
N ILE A 39 1.28 -66.21 52.08
CA ILE A 39 1.22 -65.97 53.54
C ILE A 39 0.72 -67.22 54.26
N ASN A 40 -0.32 -67.89 53.75
CA ASN A 40 -0.81 -69.15 54.31
C ASN A 40 0.27 -70.24 54.32
N PHE A 41 1.13 -70.28 53.29
CA PHE A 41 2.29 -71.18 53.30
C PHE A 41 3.31 -70.78 54.37
N LEU A 42 3.67 -69.50 54.44
CA LEU A 42 4.66 -68.99 55.41
C LEU A 42 4.22 -69.20 56.87
N LEU A 43 2.93 -69.05 57.17
CA LEU A 43 2.36 -69.26 58.51
C LEU A 43 2.54 -70.69 59.03
N ASN A 44 2.79 -71.68 58.15
CA ASN A 44 3.10 -73.05 58.58
C ASN A 44 4.56 -73.22 59.07
N TYR A 45 5.44 -72.26 58.75
CA TYR A 45 6.89 -72.38 58.98
C TYR A 45 7.51 -71.21 59.76
N ALA A 46 6.81 -70.07 59.88
CA ALA A 46 7.31 -68.86 60.53
C ALA A 46 6.21 -68.16 61.35
N GLN A 47 6.59 -67.58 62.50
CA GLN A 47 5.72 -66.67 63.24
C GLN A 47 5.85 -65.26 62.68
N LEU A 48 4.72 -64.64 62.31
CA LEU A 48 4.69 -63.26 61.83
C LEU A 48 4.66 -62.29 63.02
N THR A 49 5.28 -61.12 62.83
CA THR A 49 5.22 -60.04 63.82
C THR A 49 3.83 -59.42 63.85
N GLU A 50 3.50 -58.71 64.94
CA GLU A 50 2.21 -58.02 65.06
C GLU A 50 1.99 -56.97 63.96
N GLU A 51 3.06 -56.31 63.52
CA GLU A 51 3.02 -55.32 62.43
C GLU A 51 2.69 -55.98 61.09
N ASP A 52 3.30 -57.13 60.78
CA ASP A 52 3.02 -57.90 59.57
C ASP A 52 1.57 -58.41 59.54
N ILE A 53 1.07 -58.88 60.68
CA ILE A 53 -0.32 -59.34 60.80
C ILE A 53 -1.30 -58.18 60.52
N LYS A 54 -1.04 -56.99 61.08
CA LYS A 54 -1.86 -55.80 60.83
C LYS A 54 -1.81 -55.39 59.36
N LEU A 55 -0.62 -55.30 58.76
CA LEU A 55 -0.45 -54.91 57.36
C LEU A 55 -1.16 -55.89 56.41
N ASN A 56 -0.98 -57.20 56.64
CA ASN A 56 -1.63 -58.24 55.84
C ASN A 56 -3.15 -58.21 56.00
N SER A 57 -3.65 -58.03 57.23
CA SER A 57 -5.10 -57.89 57.49
C SER A 57 -5.69 -56.68 56.75
N VAL A 58 -5.03 -55.52 56.79
CA VAL A 58 -5.43 -54.31 56.05
C VAL A 58 -5.43 -54.57 54.54
N THR A 59 -4.42 -55.26 54.02
CA THR A 59 -4.27 -55.54 52.59
C THR A 59 -5.34 -56.54 52.11
N MET A 60 -5.59 -57.61 52.86
CA MET A 60 -6.58 -58.63 52.53
C MET A 60 -8.02 -58.11 52.60
N THR A 61 -8.30 -57.17 53.51
CA THR A 61 -9.62 -56.55 53.67
C THR A 61 -9.82 -55.30 52.80
N TRP A 62 -8.80 -54.86 52.06
CA TRP A 62 -8.91 -53.70 51.16
C TRP A 62 -10.02 -53.85 50.09
N PRO A 63 -10.18 -55.00 49.40
CA PRO A 63 -11.22 -55.17 48.37
C PRO A 63 -12.65 -54.95 48.90
N GLU A 64 -12.92 -55.38 50.14
CA GLU A 64 -14.22 -55.22 50.80
C GLU A 64 -14.48 -53.76 51.20
N ARG A 65 -13.42 -53.00 51.51
CA ARG A 65 -13.52 -51.58 51.90
C ARG A 65 -13.61 -50.64 50.71
N ILE A 66 -12.91 -50.94 49.61
CA ILE A 66 -12.85 -50.05 48.44
C ILE A 66 -14.12 -50.12 47.58
N GLY A 67 -14.78 -51.29 47.49
CA GLY A 67 -16.02 -51.49 46.73
C GLY A 67 -17.13 -50.48 47.08
N PRO A 68 -17.54 -50.37 48.35
CA PRO A 68 -18.55 -49.40 48.77
C PRO A 68 -18.15 -47.93 48.50
N ILE A 69 -16.86 -47.61 48.56
CA ILE A 69 -16.35 -46.26 48.26
C ILE A 69 -16.49 -45.96 46.76
N PHE A 70 -16.19 -46.93 45.90
CA PHE A 70 -16.43 -46.80 44.46
C PHE A 70 -17.91 -46.65 44.15
N ASP A 71 -18.78 -47.47 44.75
CA ASP A 71 -20.23 -47.41 44.53
C ASP A 71 -20.81 -46.05 44.95
N LEU A 72 -20.41 -45.55 46.12
CA LEU A 72 -20.83 -44.24 46.60
C LEU A 72 -20.32 -43.11 45.70
N SER A 73 -19.09 -43.23 45.20
CA SER A 73 -18.48 -42.23 44.31
C SER A 73 -19.15 -42.22 42.93
N LYS A 74 -19.42 -43.40 42.35
CA LYS A 74 -20.20 -43.55 41.12
C LYS A 74 -21.59 -42.92 41.27
N LYS A 75 -22.32 -43.24 42.35
CA LYS A 75 -23.64 -42.63 42.62
C LYS A 75 -23.59 -41.11 42.71
N ARG A 76 -22.59 -40.54 43.40
CA ARG A 76 -22.41 -39.09 43.51
C ARG A 76 -22.08 -38.43 42.17
N LEU A 77 -21.26 -39.07 41.34
CA LEU A 77 -20.89 -38.53 40.03
C LEU A 77 -22.04 -38.62 39.04
N VAL A 78 -22.83 -39.69 39.05
CA VAL A 78 -24.06 -39.77 38.24
C VAL A 78 -25.02 -38.64 38.62
N GLN A 79 -25.26 -38.41 39.92
CA GLN A 79 -26.10 -37.30 40.39
C GLN A 79 -25.55 -35.93 39.94
N LYS A 80 -24.23 -35.74 39.95
CA LYS A 80 -23.60 -34.52 39.44
C LYS A 80 -23.71 -34.39 37.92
N LYS A 81 -23.53 -35.48 37.16
CA LYS A 81 -23.71 -35.50 35.70
C LYS A 81 -25.14 -35.09 35.35
N THR A 82 -26.14 -35.66 36.02
CA THR A 82 -27.56 -35.28 35.81
C THR A 82 -27.83 -33.82 36.13
N LYS A 83 -27.23 -33.25 37.18
CA LYS A 83 -27.37 -31.82 37.49
C LYS A 83 -26.71 -30.94 36.43
N ALA A 84 -25.49 -31.27 36.01
CA ALA A 84 -24.80 -30.55 34.94
C ALA A 84 -25.59 -30.61 33.61
N GLN A 85 -26.19 -31.76 33.31
CA GLN A 85 -27.06 -31.93 32.13
C GLN A 85 -28.30 -31.02 32.18
N GLU A 86 -28.96 -30.91 33.33
CA GLU A 86 -30.11 -30.01 33.49
C GLU A 86 -29.68 -28.53 33.43
N GLU A 87 -28.54 -28.18 34.02
CA GLU A 87 -27.99 -26.82 33.97
C GLU A 87 -27.66 -26.39 32.54
N VAL A 88 -26.99 -27.25 31.75
CA VAL A 88 -26.68 -26.99 30.33
C VAL A 88 -27.97 -26.81 29.52
N LYS A 89 -28.98 -27.65 29.76
CA LYS A 89 -30.27 -27.54 29.08
C LYS A 89 -30.96 -26.20 29.36
N ILE A 90 -30.97 -25.74 30.61
CA ILE A 90 -31.53 -24.45 30.98
C ILE A 90 -30.73 -23.30 30.35
N LYS A 91 -29.38 -23.37 30.38
CA LYS A 91 -28.51 -22.38 29.71
C LYS A 91 -28.80 -22.29 28.21
N SER A 92 -28.92 -23.44 27.53
CA SER A 92 -29.24 -23.51 26.10
C SER A 92 -30.61 -22.89 25.79
N GLN A 93 -31.65 -23.18 26.58
CA GLN A 93 -32.97 -22.57 26.43
C GLN A 93 -32.97 -21.04 26.64
N ASN A 94 -32.25 -20.56 27.66
CA ASN A 94 -32.12 -19.12 27.90
C ASN A 94 -31.37 -18.43 26.76
N LEU A 95 -30.32 -19.07 26.23
CA LEU A 95 -29.56 -18.55 25.11
C LEU A 95 -30.41 -18.50 23.82
N GLU A 96 -31.22 -19.52 23.56
CA GLU A 96 -32.15 -19.52 22.42
C GLU A 96 -33.16 -18.35 22.53
N ALA A 97 -33.68 -18.07 23.73
CA ALA A 97 -34.55 -16.91 23.96
C ALA A 97 -33.82 -15.56 23.79
N GLU A 98 -32.55 -15.46 24.20
CA GLU A 98 -31.71 -14.28 23.93
C GLU A 98 -31.50 -14.08 22.42
N VAL A 99 -31.27 -15.16 21.67
CA VAL A 99 -31.11 -15.15 20.21
C VAL A 99 -32.40 -14.75 19.50
N GLU A 100 -33.57 -15.26 19.93
CA GLU A 100 -34.88 -14.84 19.41
C GLU A 100 -35.12 -13.34 19.60
N SER A 101 -34.84 -12.83 20.80
CA SER A 101 -34.96 -11.41 21.11
C SER A 101 -34.02 -10.56 20.23
N LEU A 102 -32.81 -11.05 19.96
CA LEU A 102 -31.88 -10.40 19.04
C LEU A 102 -32.42 -10.37 17.62
N LEU A 103 -32.94 -11.50 17.12
CA LEU A 103 -33.52 -11.60 15.78
C LEU A 103 -34.69 -10.61 15.60
N ASP A 104 -35.57 -10.51 16.60
CA ASP A 104 -36.67 -9.52 16.62
C ASP A 104 -36.15 -8.07 16.55
N ILE A 105 -35.07 -7.77 17.26
CA ILE A 105 -34.42 -6.45 17.21
C ILE A 105 -33.83 -6.19 15.81
N VAL A 106 -33.19 -7.18 15.19
CA VAL A 106 -32.65 -7.07 13.83
C VAL A 106 -33.78 -6.79 12.83
N TYR A 107 -34.90 -7.51 12.91
CA TYR A 107 -36.01 -7.29 12.00
C TYR A 107 -36.69 -5.94 12.16
N LYS A 108 -36.68 -5.32 13.36
CA LYS A 108 -37.18 -3.95 13.54
C LYS A 108 -36.45 -2.90 12.68
N PHE A 109 -35.23 -3.19 12.18
CA PHE A 109 -34.56 -2.30 11.22
C PHE A 109 -35.26 -2.21 9.87
N GLN A 110 -36.19 -3.12 9.56
CA GLN A 110 -37.04 -3.00 8.38
C GLN A 110 -37.96 -1.78 8.44
N ASP A 111 -38.23 -1.23 9.63
CA ASP A 111 -39.10 -0.06 9.81
C ASP A 111 -38.29 1.25 9.94
N CYS A 112 -36.96 1.16 10.04
CA CYS A 112 -36.08 2.32 10.09
C CYS A 112 -36.02 2.97 8.70
N GLY A 113 -36.59 4.17 8.57
CA GLY A 113 -36.64 4.91 7.30
C GLY A 113 -36.18 6.37 7.39
N ILE A 114 -35.81 6.85 8.58
CA ILE A 114 -35.57 8.27 8.83
C ILE A 114 -34.08 8.59 8.66
N LEU A 115 -33.74 9.33 7.60
CA LEU A 115 -32.34 9.66 7.28
C LEU A 115 -31.64 10.55 8.33
N SER A 116 -32.38 11.35 9.10
CA SER A 116 -31.79 12.19 10.17
C SER A 116 -31.34 11.36 11.39
N GLU A 117 -31.91 10.17 11.59
CA GLU A 117 -31.58 9.27 12.70
C GLU A 117 -30.45 8.28 12.34
N THR A 118 -29.80 8.44 11.19
CA THR A 118 -28.73 7.55 10.70
C THR A 118 -27.68 7.25 11.76
N ASN A 119 -27.21 8.27 12.49
CA ASN A 119 -26.22 8.10 13.55
C ASN A 119 -26.71 7.23 14.71
N GLU A 120 -28.00 7.30 15.06
CA GLU A 120 -28.59 6.43 16.09
C GLU A 120 -28.73 5.00 15.61
N TYR A 121 -29.12 4.79 14.35
CA TYR A 121 -29.21 3.47 13.75
C TYR A 121 -27.84 2.79 13.67
N VAL A 122 -26.80 3.51 13.24
CA VAL A 122 -25.42 2.99 13.25
C VAL A 122 -24.95 2.61 14.66
N LYS A 123 -25.25 3.44 15.67
CA LYS A 123 -24.92 3.11 17.07
C LYS A 123 -25.64 1.85 17.55
N LYS A 124 -26.93 1.70 17.23
CA LYS A 124 -27.72 0.51 17.56
C LYS A 124 -27.17 -0.73 16.86
N LEU A 125 -26.84 -0.64 15.57
CA LEU A 125 -26.22 -1.73 14.81
C LEU A 125 -24.90 -2.19 15.45
N ARG A 126 -24.00 -1.26 15.81
CA ARG A 126 -22.76 -1.59 16.52
C ARG A 126 -23.02 -2.31 17.84
N SER A 127 -24.04 -1.90 18.59
CA SER A 127 -24.40 -2.60 19.84
C SER A 127 -24.92 -4.02 19.61
N ILE A 128 -25.59 -4.27 18.49
CA ILE A 128 -26.06 -5.60 18.08
C ILE A 128 -24.88 -6.46 17.65
N GLU A 129 -23.89 -5.90 16.95
CA GLU A 129 -22.67 -6.64 16.59
C GLU A 129 -21.89 -7.12 17.82
N ILE A 130 -21.72 -6.24 18.81
CA ILE A 130 -21.08 -6.62 20.09
C ILE A 130 -21.86 -7.77 20.74
N LYS A 131 -23.20 -7.69 20.75
CA LYS A 131 -24.05 -8.78 21.26
C LYS A 131 -23.90 -10.08 20.44
N ILE A 132 -23.80 -10.00 19.11
CA ILE A 132 -23.57 -11.19 18.27
C ILE A 132 -22.24 -11.86 18.64
N ASP A 133 -21.19 -11.09 18.88
CA ASP A 133 -19.89 -11.63 19.29
C ASP A 133 -19.95 -12.26 20.69
N GLU A 134 -20.65 -11.63 21.64
CA GLU A 134 -20.89 -12.19 22.97
C GLU A 134 -21.69 -13.49 22.91
N LEU A 135 -22.78 -13.53 22.12
CA LEU A 135 -23.59 -14.75 21.95
C LEU A 135 -22.82 -15.86 21.23
N SER A 136 -22.00 -15.52 20.23
CA SER A 136 -21.10 -16.45 19.55
C SER A 136 -20.15 -17.14 20.52
N PHE A 137 -19.60 -16.40 21.49
CA PHE A 137 -18.78 -16.96 22.54
C PHE A 137 -19.57 -17.89 23.45
N LYS A 138 -20.75 -17.46 23.93
CA LYS A 138 -21.63 -18.30 24.77
C LYS A 138 -22.07 -19.59 24.06
N ILE A 139 -22.40 -19.52 22.76
CA ILE A 139 -22.75 -20.69 21.93
C ILE A 139 -21.60 -21.70 21.92
N LYS A 140 -20.36 -21.23 21.72
CA LYS A 140 -19.18 -22.11 21.73
C LYS A 140 -18.95 -22.77 23.10
N GLU A 141 -19.15 -22.03 24.18
CA GLU A 141 -19.04 -22.59 25.53
C GLU A 141 -20.11 -23.66 25.80
N ILE A 142 -21.37 -23.39 25.43
CA ILE A 142 -22.47 -24.35 25.60
C ILE A 142 -22.25 -25.58 24.72
N ASN A 143 -21.88 -25.43 23.45
CA ASN A 143 -21.59 -26.57 22.57
C ASN A 143 -20.42 -27.42 23.10
N LYS A 144 -19.40 -26.80 23.71
CA LYS A 144 -18.32 -27.54 24.39
C LYS A 144 -18.85 -28.31 25.62
N GLU A 145 -19.72 -27.69 26.43
CA GLU A 145 -20.36 -28.35 27.57
C GLU A 145 -21.28 -29.51 27.12
N GLU A 146 -22.02 -29.36 26.03
CA GLU A 146 -22.88 -30.39 25.43
C GLU A 146 -22.05 -31.58 24.90
N GLU A 147 -20.96 -31.32 24.18
CA GLU A 147 -20.04 -32.36 23.69
C GLU A 147 -19.43 -33.16 24.84
N LEU A 148 -18.94 -32.49 25.88
CA LEU A 148 -18.38 -33.14 27.08
C LEU A 148 -19.40 -34.03 27.81
N LEU A 149 -20.68 -33.67 27.76
CA LEU A 149 -21.78 -34.42 28.39
C LEU A 149 -22.42 -35.46 27.47
N GLU A 150 -21.88 -35.64 26.26
CA GLU A 150 -22.36 -36.59 25.24
C GLU A 150 -23.78 -36.26 24.75
N PHE A 151 -24.12 -34.97 24.67
CA PHE A 151 -25.34 -34.49 24.02
C PHE A 151 -25.16 -34.22 22.53
N ASP A 152 -26.27 -34.25 21.79
CA ASP A 152 -26.33 -33.69 20.44
C ASP A 152 -26.15 -32.17 20.52
N LEU A 153 -25.30 -31.62 19.64
CA LEU A 153 -25.01 -30.19 19.62
C LEU A 153 -26.24 -29.38 19.23
N SER A 154 -26.54 -28.36 20.02
CA SER A 154 -27.58 -27.38 19.71
C SER A 154 -27.19 -26.56 18.47
N PRO A 155 -28.02 -26.53 17.41
CA PRO A 155 -27.63 -25.91 16.13
C PRO A 155 -27.75 -24.38 16.11
N PHE A 156 -28.50 -23.78 17.05
CA PHE A 156 -28.75 -22.33 17.14
C PHE A 156 -29.08 -21.66 15.79
N GLY A 157 -29.95 -22.25 14.96
CA GLY A 157 -30.20 -21.79 13.59
C GLY A 157 -30.68 -20.33 13.49
N LYS A 158 -31.42 -19.85 14.49
CA LYS A 158 -31.87 -18.45 14.57
C LYS A 158 -30.72 -17.46 14.78
N PHE A 159 -29.60 -17.90 15.34
CA PHE A 159 -28.42 -17.05 15.51
C PHE A 159 -27.76 -16.78 14.15
N GLU A 160 -27.62 -17.82 13.32
CA GLU A 160 -27.12 -17.66 11.95
C GLU A 160 -28.09 -16.81 11.11
N GLU A 161 -29.40 -17.04 11.25
CA GLU A 161 -30.42 -16.20 10.62
C GLU A 161 -30.30 -14.71 11.02
N ALA A 162 -30.13 -14.42 12.31
CA ALA A 162 -29.96 -13.05 12.80
C ALA A 162 -28.70 -12.39 12.23
N LYS A 163 -27.61 -13.14 12.11
CA LYS A 163 -26.34 -12.68 11.54
C LYS A 163 -26.45 -12.40 10.04
N GLU A 164 -27.10 -13.30 9.30
CA GLU A 164 -27.37 -13.12 7.87
C GLU A 164 -28.31 -11.92 7.61
N ALA A 165 -29.37 -11.78 8.42
CA ALA A 165 -30.32 -10.68 8.32
C ALA A 165 -29.68 -9.32 8.65
N LEU A 166 -28.75 -9.27 9.62
CA LEU A 166 -28.09 -8.01 10.02
C LEU A 166 -27.21 -7.43 8.90
N GLY A 167 -26.52 -8.28 8.13
CA GLY A 167 -25.51 -7.86 7.15
C GLY A 167 -25.99 -6.77 6.18
N PRO A 168 -27.11 -6.98 5.46
CA PRO A 168 -27.68 -5.96 4.57
C PRO A 168 -28.05 -4.64 5.27
N PHE A 169 -28.67 -4.70 6.45
CA PHE A 169 -29.07 -3.49 7.20
C PHE A 169 -27.86 -2.68 7.65
N LYS A 170 -26.82 -3.37 8.13
CA LYS A 170 -25.56 -2.73 8.49
C LYS A 170 -24.95 -2.02 7.29
N LEU A 171 -24.78 -2.75 6.18
CA LEU A 171 -24.17 -2.18 4.98
C LEU A 171 -24.96 -0.98 4.46
N LEU A 172 -26.30 -0.99 4.57
CA LEU A 172 -27.14 0.15 4.21
C LEU A 172 -26.82 1.38 5.06
N TRP A 173 -26.96 1.27 6.38
CA TRP A 173 -26.82 2.42 7.27
C TRP A 173 -25.38 2.93 7.37
N ASP A 174 -24.38 2.05 7.29
CA ASP A 174 -22.99 2.44 7.17
C ASP A 174 -22.74 3.20 5.86
N SER A 175 -23.31 2.74 4.73
CA SER A 175 -23.19 3.44 3.43
C SER A 175 -23.89 4.80 3.45
N VAL A 176 -25.06 4.89 4.09
CA VAL A 176 -25.80 6.17 4.26
C VAL A 176 -24.99 7.14 5.11
N SER A 177 -24.48 6.68 6.26
CA SER A 177 -23.67 7.49 7.17
C SER A 177 -22.39 7.98 6.49
N THR A 178 -21.68 7.07 5.81
CA THR A 178 -20.48 7.38 5.05
C THR A 178 -20.79 8.45 3.99
N PHE A 179 -21.82 8.25 3.17
CA PHE A 179 -22.19 9.24 2.16
C PHE A 179 -22.55 10.60 2.78
N GLN A 180 -23.31 10.65 3.88
CA GLN A 180 -23.66 11.92 4.53
C GLN A 180 -22.43 12.66 5.07
N ASN A 181 -21.52 11.95 5.74
CA ASN A 181 -20.31 12.56 6.30
C ASN A 181 -19.36 13.02 5.20
N GLU A 182 -19.12 12.18 4.20
CA GLU A 182 -18.26 12.50 3.07
C GLU A 182 -18.85 13.63 2.22
N TYR A 183 -20.15 13.60 1.94
CA TYR A 183 -20.84 14.69 1.24
C TYR A 183 -20.67 16.01 1.99
N ASN A 184 -20.89 16.04 3.30
CA ASN A 184 -20.67 17.25 4.10
C ASN A 184 -19.22 17.71 4.00
N ARG A 185 -18.24 16.80 4.13
CA ARG A 185 -16.82 17.13 3.99
C ARG A 185 -16.52 17.73 2.63
N TRP A 186 -16.94 17.10 1.54
CA TRP A 186 -16.70 17.60 0.19
C TRP A 186 -17.33 18.98 -0.04
N MET A 187 -18.48 19.24 0.59
CA MET A 187 -19.21 20.50 0.46
C MET A 187 -18.62 21.65 1.29
N THR A 188 -17.97 21.35 2.43
CA THR A 188 -17.47 22.38 3.37
C THR A 188 -15.95 22.55 3.39
N SER A 189 -15.19 21.56 2.96
CA SER A 189 -13.72 21.64 2.90
C SER A 189 -13.28 22.66 1.84
N ALA A 190 -12.09 23.23 2.06
CA ALA A 190 -11.45 24.11 1.09
C ALA A 190 -11.31 23.36 -0.25
N PHE A 191 -11.77 23.99 -1.33
CA PHE A 191 -11.85 23.36 -2.64
C PHE A 191 -10.47 22.91 -3.14
N ILE A 192 -9.43 23.68 -2.79
CA ILE A 192 -8.03 23.40 -3.16
C ILE A 192 -7.50 22.10 -2.52
N GLU A 193 -8.07 21.65 -1.40
CA GLU A 193 -7.67 20.41 -0.73
C GLU A 193 -8.40 19.17 -1.29
N LEU A 194 -9.44 19.37 -2.11
CA LEU A 194 -10.21 18.26 -2.67
C LEU A 194 -9.44 17.55 -3.78
N ASP A 195 -9.49 16.21 -3.75
CA ASP A 195 -8.99 15.33 -4.80
C ASP A 195 -10.17 14.78 -5.61
N ALA A 196 -10.26 15.21 -6.87
CA ALA A 196 -11.35 14.82 -7.77
C ALA A 196 -11.39 13.30 -8.04
N HIS A 197 -10.22 12.66 -8.17
CA HIS A 197 -10.12 11.23 -8.43
C HIS A 197 -10.56 10.42 -7.20
N GLN A 198 -10.11 10.83 -6.01
CA GLN A 198 -10.51 10.18 -4.77
C GLN A 198 -12.03 10.29 -4.53
N ILE A 199 -12.61 11.46 -4.82
CA ILE A 199 -14.06 11.66 -4.72
C ILE A 199 -14.80 10.75 -5.70
N ASP A 200 -14.38 10.69 -6.97
CA ASP A 200 -15.04 9.83 -7.96
C ASP A 200 -15.02 8.34 -7.57
N GLU A 201 -13.88 7.86 -7.07
CA GLU A 201 -13.75 6.48 -6.59
C GLU A 201 -14.70 6.20 -5.42
N GLN A 202 -14.73 7.07 -4.40
CA GLN A 202 -15.59 6.91 -3.23
C GLN A 202 -17.08 6.94 -3.62
N VAL A 203 -17.49 7.89 -4.46
CA VAL A 203 -18.86 8.00 -4.96
C VAL A 203 -19.23 6.79 -5.81
N GLY A 204 -18.29 6.29 -6.64
CA GLY A 204 -18.45 5.09 -7.44
C GLY A 204 -18.69 3.84 -6.59
N ASN A 205 -17.91 3.67 -5.53
CA ASN A 205 -18.03 2.55 -4.59
C ASN A 205 -19.35 2.59 -3.81
N LEU A 206 -19.72 3.75 -3.27
CA LEU A 206 -21.01 3.94 -2.58
C LEU A 206 -22.19 3.65 -3.52
N TYR A 207 -22.15 4.13 -4.76
CA TYR A 207 -23.19 3.88 -5.75
C TYR A 207 -23.38 2.38 -6.03
N LYS A 208 -22.28 1.64 -6.23
CA LYS A 208 -22.32 0.18 -6.46
C LYS A 208 -22.91 -0.55 -5.25
N SER A 209 -22.51 -0.19 -4.03
CA SER A 209 -23.02 -0.78 -2.79
C SER A 209 -24.52 -0.53 -2.62
N ILE A 210 -24.98 0.71 -2.79
CA ILE A 210 -26.40 1.07 -2.68
C ILE A 210 -27.24 0.41 -3.78
N LEU A 211 -26.72 0.30 -5.01
CA LEU A 211 -27.39 -0.44 -6.09
C LEU A 211 -27.59 -1.91 -5.74
N LYS A 212 -26.58 -2.56 -5.16
CA LYS A 212 -26.68 -3.95 -4.71
C LYS A 212 -27.75 -4.08 -3.62
N LEU A 213 -27.73 -3.20 -2.62
CA LEU A 213 -28.70 -3.17 -1.52
C LEU A 213 -30.14 -2.93 -1.99
N THR A 214 -30.33 -2.05 -2.98
CA THR A 214 -31.65 -1.81 -3.57
C THR A 214 -32.26 -3.10 -4.14
N LYS A 215 -31.43 -3.98 -4.72
CA LYS A 215 -31.87 -5.31 -5.21
C LYS A 215 -32.10 -6.29 -4.06
N THR A 216 -31.26 -6.26 -3.02
CA THR A 216 -31.40 -7.10 -1.83
C THR A 216 -32.71 -6.81 -1.09
N PHE A 217 -33.09 -5.54 -0.96
CA PHE A 217 -34.30 -5.12 -0.25
C PHE A 217 -35.56 -5.05 -1.12
N LYS A 218 -35.60 -5.76 -2.25
CA LYS A 218 -36.73 -5.69 -3.20
C LYS A 218 -38.12 -5.89 -2.54
N ASP A 219 -38.17 -6.73 -1.51
CA ASP A 219 -39.38 -7.13 -0.77
C ASP A 219 -39.60 -6.31 0.52
N LEU A 220 -38.63 -5.46 0.91
CA LEU A 220 -38.68 -4.61 2.11
C LEU A 220 -38.82 -3.14 1.70
N ALA A 221 -40.06 -2.62 1.79
CA ALA A 221 -40.43 -1.32 1.23
C ALA A 221 -39.62 -0.14 1.80
N VAL A 222 -39.41 -0.09 3.12
CA VAL A 222 -38.74 1.04 3.77
C VAL A 222 -37.22 1.07 3.49
N PRO A 223 -36.44 -0.01 3.71
CA PRO A 223 -35.01 -0.04 3.37
C PRO A 223 -34.73 0.17 1.88
N ARG A 224 -35.63 -0.34 1.02
CA ARG A 224 -35.58 -0.07 -0.41
C ARG A 224 -35.73 1.40 -0.72
N LYS A 225 -36.75 2.06 -0.15
CA LYS A 225 -36.98 3.49 -0.34
C LYS A 225 -35.77 4.32 0.14
N VAL A 226 -35.16 3.97 1.26
CA VAL A 226 -33.93 4.61 1.76
C VAL A 226 -32.79 4.43 0.74
N SER A 227 -32.60 3.20 0.23
CA SER A 227 -31.59 2.89 -0.78
C SER A 227 -31.79 3.70 -2.06
N GLU A 228 -33.03 3.79 -2.57
CA GLU A 228 -33.39 4.58 -3.75
C GLU A 228 -33.17 6.09 -3.53
N GLN A 229 -33.51 6.61 -2.35
CA GLN A 229 -33.28 8.01 -2.00
C GLN A 229 -31.78 8.36 -1.98
N ILE A 230 -30.96 7.53 -1.34
CA ILE A 230 -29.50 7.75 -1.29
C ILE A 230 -28.88 7.57 -2.67
N LYS A 231 -29.33 6.57 -3.44
CA LYS A 231 -28.93 6.39 -4.83
C LYS A 231 -29.16 7.66 -5.65
N ASN A 232 -30.35 8.25 -5.57
CA ASN A 232 -30.68 9.48 -6.30
C ASN A 232 -29.82 10.67 -5.85
N LYS A 233 -29.51 10.78 -4.54
CA LYS A 233 -28.58 11.81 -4.05
C LYS A 233 -27.17 11.61 -4.60
N ILE A 234 -26.69 10.37 -4.64
CA ILE A 234 -25.39 10.02 -5.23
C ILE A 234 -25.38 10.34 -6.72
N GLU A 235 -26.43 10.00 -7.48
CA GLU A 235 -26.51 10.31 -8.92
C GLU A 235 -26.50 11.81 -9.19
N LYS A 236 -27.22 12.60 -8.39
CA LYS A 236 -27.15 14.07 -8.48
C LYS A 236 -25.74 14.58 -8.21
N PHE A 237 -25.06 14.04 -7.20
CA PHE A 237 -23.69 14.43 -6.90
C PHE A 237 -22.70 14.03 -8.02
N LYS A 238 -22.90 12.85 -8.63
CA LYS A 238 -22.07 12.39 -9.76
C LYS A 238 -22.07 13.35 -10.95
N ALA A 239 -23.16 14.09 -11.17
CA ALA A 239 -23.21 15.09 -12.23
C ALA A 239 -22.20 16.23 -12.03
N TYR A 240 -21.73 16.46 -10.80
CA TYR A 240 -20.74 17.49 -10.48
C TYR A 240 -19.30 16.99 -10.55
N ILE A 241 -19.06 15.68 -10.57
CA ILE A 241 -17.70 15.12 -10.63
C ILE A 241 -16.90 15.65 -11.83
N PRO A 242 -17.45 15.72 -13.06
CA PRO A 242 -16.72 16.31 -14.18
C PRO A 242 -16.27 17.74 -13.91
N LEU A 243 -17.13 18.57 -13.30
CA LEU A 243 -16.79 19.94 -12.93
C LEU A 243 -15.66 19.97 -11.89
N ILE A 244 -15.73 19.13 -10.86
CA ILE A 244 -14.66 19.03 -9.84
C ILE A 244 -13.34 18.64 -10.52
N THR A 245 -13.34 17.66 -11.42
CA THR A 245 -12.15 17.21 -12.15
C THR A 245 -11.54 18.31 -13.02
N ILE A 246 -12.37 19.06 -13.74
CA ILE A 246 -11.93 20.19 -14.56
C ILE A 246 -11.27 21.24 -13.66
N LEU A 247 -11.99 21.74 -12.65
CA LEU A 247 -11.54 22.83 -11.78
C LEU A 247 -10.38 22.43 -10.84
N ARG A 248 -10.15 21.13 -10.63
CA ARG A 248 -8.98 20.60 -9.90
C ARG A 248 -7.85 20.14 -10.80
N SER A 249 -7.88 20.48 -12.08
CA SER A 249 -6.77 20.14 -12.98
C SER A 249 -5.48 20.86 -12.57
N PRO A 250 -4.36 20.14 -12.34
CA PRO A 250 -3.11 20.70 -11.83
C PRO A 250 -2.45 21.73 -12.76
N GLY A 251 -2.84 21.76 -14.03
CA GLY A 251 -2.34 22.75 -15.00
C GLY A 251 -3.04 24.11 -14.95
N LEU A 252 -4.09 24.28 -14.15
CA LEU A 252 -4.79 25.54 -14.07
C LEU A 252 -3.90 26.62 -13.42
N LYS A 253 -3.82 27.76 -14.11
CA LYS A 253 -3.05 28.95 -13.71
C LYS A 253 -3.97 30.16 -13.77
N ASN A 254 -3.53 31.30 -13.23
CA ASN A 254 -4.33 32.53 -13.20
C ASN A 254 -4.93 32.94 -14.56
N ARG A 255 -4.24 32.65 -15.68
CA ARG A 255 -4.78 32.88 -17.03
C ARG A 255 -6.02 32.01 -17.34
N HIS A 256 -5.95 30.73 -16.99
CA HIS A 256 -7.03 29.76 -17.22
C HIS A 256 -8.23 30.09 -16.34
N TRP A 257 -7.98 30.48 -15.08
CA TRP A 257 -9.01 30.96 -14.17
C TRP A 257 -9.70 32.20 -14.73
N LYS A 258 -8.93 33.17 -15.25
CA LYS A 258 -9.50 34.36 -15.89
C LYS A 258 -10.37 34.02 -17.10
N GLU A 259 -9.92 33.12 -17.97
CA GLU A 259 -10.72 32.66 -19.11
C GLU A 259 -12.01 31.95 -18.67
N MET A 260 -11.94 31.11 -17.63
CA MET A 260 -13.12 30.48 -17.04
C MET A 260 -14.07 31.52 -16.43
N SER A 261 -13.54 32.52 -15.73
CA SER A 261 -14.32 33.63 -15.16
C SER A 261 -15.02 34.46 -16.26
N ASP A 262 -14.33 34.74 -17.37
CA ASP A 262 -14.90 35.46 -18.52
C ASP A 262 -16.04 34.66 -19.18
N VAL A 263 -15.92 33.33 -19.25
CA VAL A 263 -16.97 32.43 -19.76
C VAL A 263 -18.16 32.35 -18.80
N ALA A 264 -17.92 32.32 -17.50
CA ALA A 264 -18.94 32.22 -16.46
C ALA A 264 -19.64 33.57 -16.17
N GLY A 265 -18.97 34.69 -16.44
CA GLY A 265 -19.43 36.02 -16.05
C GLY A 265 -19.28 36.33 -14.56
N VAL A 266 -18.61 35.46 -13.80
CA VAL A 266 -18.34 35.57 -12.35
C VAL A 266 -16.90 35.18 -12.07
N ASP A 267 -16.30 35.68 -10.99
CA ASP A 267 -14.96 35.27 -10.62
C ASP A 267 -14.95 33.83 -10.10
N MET A 268 -14.20 32.97 -10.81
CA MET A 268 -14.06 31.55 -10.58
C MET A 268 -12.76 31.20 -9.84
N THR A 269 -11.89 32.18 -9.60
CA THR A 269 -10.56 31.93 -9.01
C THR A 269 -10.70 31.43 -7.58
N PRO A 270 -10.19 30.22 -7.24
CA PRO A 270 -10.32 29.70 -5.88
C PRO A 270 -9.44 30.48 -4.91
N ASP A 271 -10.01 30.83 -3.76
CA ASP A 271 -9.31 31.31 -2.58
C ASP A 271 -9.33 30.26 -1.45
N GLU A 272 -8.76 30.61 -0.28
CA GLU A 272 -8.68 29.71 0.89
C GLU A 272 -10.06 29.37 1.48
N GLU A 273 -11.07 30.21 1.26
CA GLU A 273 -12.44 30.04 1.77
C GLU A 273 -13.37 29.38 0.75
N THR A 274 -12.95 29.29 -0.51
CA THR A 274 -13.74 28.72 -1.60
C THR A 274 -14.02 27.25 -1.35
N THR A 275 -15.29 26.88 -1.33
CA THR A 275 -15.75 25.50 -1.14
C THR A 275 -16.42 24.96 -2.39
N LEU A 276 -16.61 23.64 -2.48
CA LEU A 276 -17.41 23.05 -3.56
C LEU A 276 -18.83 23.61 -3.59
N SER A 277 -19.43 23.89 -2.43
CA SER A 277 -20.77 24.50 -2.36
C SER A 277 -20.84 25.82 -3.12
N THR A 278 -19.78 26.63 -3.04
CA THR A 278 -19.69 27.93 -3.72
C THR A 278 -19.79 27.75 -5.24
N TYR A 279 -19.06 26.80 -5.82
CA TYR A 279 -19.12 26.51 -7.25
C TYR A 279 -20.44 25.88 -7.69
N LEU A 280 -21.11 25.13 -6.82
CA LEU A 280 -22.43 24.55 -7.13
C LEU A 280 -23.53 25.61 -7.14
N GLU A 281 -23.44 26.63 -6.29
CA GLU A 281 -24.38 27.76 -6.28
C GLU A 281 -24.30 28.63 -7.54
N MET A 282 -23.15 28.63 -8.23
CA MET A 282 -22.92 29.36 -9.48
C MET A 282 -23.58 28.73 -10.72
N ASP A 283 -24.21 27.56 -10.59
CA ASP A 283 -24.89 26.81 -11.67
C ASP A 283 -24.08 26.69 -12.99
N LEU A 284 -22.86 26.21 -12.85
CA LEU A 284 -21.88 26.17 -13.94
C LEU A 284 -22.09 25.04 -14.96
N SER A 285 -23.18 24.28 -14.82
CA SER A 285 -23.41 23.06 -15.61
C SER A 285 -23.50 23.34 -17.11
N ALA A 286 -24.02 24.50 -17.52
CA ALA A 286 -24.08 24.91 -18.92
C ALA A 286 -22.71 25.23 -19.53
N HIS A 287 -21.71 25.54 -18.70
CA HIS A 287 -20.38 25.96 -19.13
C HIS A 287 -19.34 24.83 -19.11
N ILE A 288 -19.69 23.64 -18.58
CA ILE A 288 -18.81 22.47 -18.47
C ILE A 288 -18.04 22.19 -19.77
N PRO A 289 -18.66 22.14 -20.97
CA PRO A 289 -17.93 21.83 -22.20
C PRO A 289 -16.82 22.84 -22.52
N LYS A 290 -17.05 24.13 -22.24
CA LYS A 290 -16.03 25.18 -22.45
C LYS A 290 -14.93 25.11 -21.40
N PHE A 291 -15.28 24.81 -20.16
CA PHE A 291 -14.28 24.63 -19.11
C PHE A 291 -13.41 23.41 -19.37
N GLU A 292 -13.98 22.34 -19.93
CA GLU A 292 -13.23 21.16 -20.35
C GLU A 292 -12.18 21.50 -21.41
N GLU A 293 -12.53 22.30 -22.42
CA GLU A 293 -11.58 22.79 -23.43
C GLU A 293 -10.41 23.58 -22.79
N ILE A 294 -10.71 24.52 -21.89
CA ILE A 294 -9.69 25.31 -21.18
C ILE A 294 -8.82 24.41 -20.30
N SER A 295 -9.44 23.49 -19.57
CA SER A 295 -8.76 22.54 -18.68
C SER A 295 -7.86 21.58 -19.46
N GLU A 296 -8.27 21.16 -20.66
CA GLU A 296 -7.47 20.30 -21.53
C GLU A 296 -6.20 21.02 -22.03
N VAL A 297 -6.33 22.29 -22.42
CA VAL A 297 -5.19 23.16 -22.77
C VAL A 297 -4.24 23.28 -21.59
N ALA A 298 -4.77 23.61 -20.41
CA ALA A 298 -4.01 23.76 -19.17
C ALA A 298 -3.25 22.46 -18.80
N MET A 299 -3.91 21.31 -18.94
CA MET A 299 -3.28 20.00 -18.69
C MET A 299 -2.15 19.69 -19.68
N LYS A 300 -2.33 20.00 -20.97
CA LYS A 300 -1.28 19.81 -21.98
C LYS A 300 -0.06 20.70 -21.68
N GLU A 301 -0.29 21.95 -21.31
CA GLU A 301 0.78 22.87 -20.90
C GLU A 301 1.52 22.38 -19.66
N PHE A 302 0.80 21.91 -18.63
CA PHE A 302 1.40 21.32 -17.44
C PHE A 302 2.29 20.13 -17.77
N ASN A 303 1.82 19.24 -18.65
CA ASN A 303 2.61 18.09 -19.09
C ASN A 303 3.87 18.54 -19.86
N PHE A 304 3.79 19.59 -20.67
CA PHE A 304 4.95 20.15 -21.37
C PHE A 304 5.97 20.73 -20.38
N GLU A 305 5.52 21.51 -19.40
CA GLU A 305 6.39 22.03 -18.33
C GLU A 305 7.07 20.89 -17.57
N LYS A 306 6.32 19.83 -17.24
CA LYS A 306 6.86 18.65 -16.58
C LYS A 306 7.89 17.91 -17.45
N THR A 307 7.64 17.78 -18.76
CA THR A 307 8.59 17.19 -19.70
C THR A 307 9.89 18.00 -19.73
N LEU A 308 9.81 19.33 -19.86
CA LEU A 308 10.98 20.21 -19.86
C LEU A 308 11.76 20.15 -18.53
N ALA A 309 11.04 20.16 -17.40
CA ALA A 309 11.66 20.03 -16.07
C ALA A 309 12.39 18.69 -15.90
N ASN A 310 11.75 17.58 -16.31
CA ASN A 310 12.36 16.26 -16.26
C ASN A 310 13.60 16.17 -17.14
N MET A 311 13.56 16.75 -18.35
CA MET A 311 14.73 16.80 -19.23
C MET A 311 15.92 17.50 -18.55
N MET A 312 15.69 18.65 -17.92
CA MET A 312 16.75 19.36 -17.20
C MET A 312 17.23 18.60 -15.95
N GLU A 313 16.33 17.89 -15.26
CA GLU A 313 16.67 17.04 -14.12
C GLU A 313 17.56 15.86 -14.53
N GLU A 314 17.27 15.23 -15.67
CA GLU A 314 18.12 14.16 -16.23
C GLU A 314 19.57 14.62 -16.43
N TRP A 315 19.79 15.88 -16.83
CA TRP A 315 21.13 16.45 -17.01
C TRP A 315 21.85 16.81 -15.72
N LYS A 316 21.15 17.03 -14.60
CA LYS A 316 21.79 17.45 -13.33
C LYS A 316 22.79 16.43 -12.80
N ASN A 317 22.53 15.15 -13.03
CA ASN A 317 23.37 14.06 -12.53
C ASN A 317 24.31 13.48 -13.61
N MET A 318 24.32 14.06 -14.81
CA MET A 318 25.15 13.56 -15.91
C MET A 318 26.56 14.12 -15.82
N THR A 319 27.54 13.22 -15.90
CA THR A 319 28.96 13.53 -15.77
C THR A 319 29.76 13.12 -17.00
N PHE A 320 30.83 13.86 -17.26
CA PHE A 320 31.87 13.47 -18.21
C PHE A 320 32.68 12.29 -17.66
N ASN A 321 32.72 11.20 -18.42
CA ASN A 321 33.55 10.05 -18.11
C ASN A 321 34.92 10.22 -18.73
N HIS A 322 35.97 9.99 -17.95
CA HIS A 322 37.35 10.23 -18.34
C HIS A 322 38.23 9.01 -18.07
N MET A 323 39.31 8.89 -18.85
CA MET A 323 40.33 7.86 -18.68
C MET A 323 41.74 8.47 -18.79
N PRO A 324 42.73 7.99 -18.02
CA PRO A 324 44.12 8.43 -18.16
C PRO A 324 44.64 8.17 -19.58
N TYR A 325 45.38 9.13 -20.15
CA TYR A 325 46.02 8.96 -21.45
C TYR A 325 47.52 8.66 -21.28
N ARG A 326 47.89 7.38 -21.41
CA ARG A 326 49.28 6.88 -21.30
C ARG A 326 49.96 7.41 -20.01
N ASP A 327 51.26 7.69 -20.07
CA ASP A 327 52.04 8.31 -18.98
C ASP A 327 52.16 9.84 -19.14
N SER A 328 51.24 10.47 -19.88
CA SER A 328 51.33 11.89 -20.27
C SER A 328 50.93 12.88 -19.16
N GLY A 329 50.37 12.38 -18.04
CA GLY A 329 49.84 13.20 -16.95
C GLY A 329 48.53 13.93 -17.26
N THR A 330 47.84 13.58 -18.36
CA THR A 330 46.50 14.11 -18.70
C THR A 330 45.49 12.99 -18.94
N PHE A 331 44.23 13.37 -19.15
CA PHE A 331 43.09 12.49 -19.33
C PHE A 331 42.39 12.78 -20.66
N THR A 332 41.55 11.86 -21.11
CA THR A 332 40.65 12.03 -22.25
C THR A 332 39.25 11.55 -21.89
N LEU A 333 38.23 12.12 -22.52
CA LEU A 333 36.86 11.62 -22.42
C LEU A 333 36.77 10.22 -23.04
N THR A 334 36.03 9.31 -22.38
CA THR A 334 35.67 8.02 -22.95
C THR A 334 34.53 8.16 -23.96
N ALA A 335 34.26 7.15 -24.77
CA ALA A 335 33.05 7.13 -25.58
C ALA A 335 31.81 7.18 -24.66
N GLN A 336 30.92 8.15 -24.89
CA GLN A 336 29.65 8.30 -24.16
C GLN A 336 28.50 8.35 -25.18
N GLU A 337 28.28 7.24 -25.90
CA GLU A 337 27.23 7.13 -26.93
C GLU A 337 25.84 7.41 -26.38
N ASP A 338 25.56 6.97 -25.14
CA ASP A 338 24.28 7.21 -24.46
C ASP A 338 24.00 8.70 -24.23
N LEU A 339 25.03 9.49 -23.89
CA LEU A 339 24.93 10.94 -23.69
C LEU A 339 24.58 11.63 -25.01
N GLN A 340 25.23 11.21 -26.10
CA GLN A 340 24.97 11.76 -27.43
C GLN A 340 23.58 11.37 -27.95
N ALA A 341 23.14 10.14 -27.69
CA ALA A 341 21.78 9.70 -28.02
C ALA A 341 20.73 10.50 -27.24
N LEU A 342 20.90 10.65 -25.92
CA LEU A 342 20.01 11.43 -25.06
C LEU A 342 19.89 12.88 -25.53
N MET A 343 21.03 13.53 -25.79
CA MET A 343 21.07 14.91 -26.26
C MET A 343 20.32 15.09 -27.59
N ASN A 344 20.55 14.21 -28.56
CA ASN A 344 19.87 14.32 -29.86
C ASN A 344 18.35 14.09 -29.74
N ASP A 345 17.93 13.09 -28.96
CA ASP A 345 16.52 12.82 -28.69
C ASP A 345 15.83 14.02 -28.01
N GLN A 346 16.46 14.55 -26.96
CA GLN A 346 15.92 15.71 -26.24
C GLN A 346 15.88 16.99 -27.09
N ILE A 347 16.85 17.21 -27.99
CA ILE A 347 16.79 18.33 -28.95
C ILE A 347 15.58 18.16 -29.89
N ILE A 348 15.33 16.97 -30.41
CA ILE A 348 14.15 16.70 -31.25
C ILE A 348 12.86 16.92 -30.46
N LYS A 349 12.82 16.51 -29.19
CA LYS A 349 11.68 16.76 -28.28
C LYS A 349 11.41 18.26 -28.13
N ILE A 350 12.43 19.08 -27.85
CA ILE A 350 12.27 20.55 -27.76
C ILE A 350 11.76 21.14 -29.07
N GLN A 351 12.30 20.74 -30.23
CA GLN A 351 11.83 21.23 -31.54
C GLN A 351 10.36 20.86 -31.78
N THR A 352 9.95 19.66 -31.36
CA THR A 352 8.55 19.21 -31.45
C THR A 352 7.65 20.06 -30.55
N LEU A 353 8.07 20.33 -29.31
CA LEU A 353 7.34 21.16 -28.36
C LEU A 353 7.20 22.60 -28.87
N LYS A 354 8.26 23.16 -29.45
CA LYS A 354 8.30 24.52 -30.02
C LYS A 354 7.33 24.72 -31.18
N ASN A 355 7.10 23.67 -31.98
CA ASN A 355 6.14 23.71 -33.09
C ASN A 355 4.68 23.53 -32.65
N SER A 356 4.43 23.23 -31.37
CA SER A 356 3.08 23.12 -30.84
C SER A 356 2.41 24.50 -30.72
N PRO A 357 1.10 24.63 -31.01
CA PRO A 357 0.35 25.85 -30.75
C PRO A 357 0.42 26.32 -29.28
N LEU A 358 0.68 25.39 -28.36
CA LEU A 358 0.79 25.64 -26.92
C LEU A 358 2.16 26.24 -26.51
N ALA A 359 3.13 26.26 -27.43
CA ALA A 359 4.47 26.79 -27.16
C ALA A 359 4.43 28.27 -26.77
N ARG A 360 3.44 29.04 -27.26
CA ARG A 360 3.32 30.49 -27.04
C ARG A 360 3.37 30.89 -25.58
N ASN A 361 2.75 30.10 -24.70
CA ASN A 361 2.70 30.39 -23.27
C ASN A 361 3.92 29.87 -22.50
N LEU A 362 4.82 29.15 -23.18
CA LEU A 362 6.01 28.48 -22.65
C LEU A 362 7.29 28.90 -23.38
N GLU A 363 7.25 29.97 -24.19
CA GLU A 363 8.36 30.38 -25.07
C GLU A 363 9.66 30.58 -24.29
N ASP A 364 9.61 31.29 -23.16
CA ASP A 364 10.79 31.54 -22.33
C ASP A 364 11.43 30.25 -21.81
N LEU A 365 10.60 29.32 -21.29
CA LEU A 365 11.08 28.05 -20.73
C LEU A 365 11.64 27.13 -21.82
N ILE A 366 10.97 27.08 -22.99
CA ILE A 366 11.43 26.34 -24.17
C ILE A 366 12.75 26.93 -24.65
N ALA A 367 12.87 28.25 -24.76
CA ALA A 367 14.07 28.93 -25.23
C ALA A 367 15.26 28.70 -24.30
N GLU A 368 15.08 28.80 -22.98
CA GLU A 368 16.13 28.53 -21.99
C GLU A 368 16.62 27.07 -22.07
N SER A 369 15.67 26.13 -22.17
CA SER A 369 15.96 24.71 -22.30
C SER A 369 16.69 24.40 -23.62
N GLU A 370 16.22 24.98 -24.73
CA GLU A 370 16.81 24.84 -26.07
C GLU A 370 18.25 25.37 -26.08
N GLN A 371 18.47 26.57 -25.55
CA GLN A 371 19.78 27.19 -25.48
C GLN A 371 20.76 26.35 -24.65
N THR A 372 20.29 25.78 -23.53
CA THR A 372 21.11 24.89 -22.70
C THR A 372 21.51 23.63 -23.46
N LEU A 373 20.57 22.94 -24.10
CA LEU A 373 20.87 21.72 -24.87
C LEU A 373 21.77 22.00 -26.08
N MET A 374 21.57 23.13 -26.77
CA MET A 374 22.43 23.53 -27.88
C MET A 374 23.85 23.83 -27.41
N ASN A 375 24.02 24.50 -26.26
CA ASN A 375 25.33 24.74 -25.69
C ASN A 375 26.04 23.43 -25.29
N ILE A 376 25.32 22.46 -24.73
CA ILE A 376 25.84 21.11 -24.47
C ILE A 376 26.33 20.49 -25.79
N LYS A 377 25.51 20.52 -26.84
CA LYS A 377 25.83 19.93 -28.13
C LYS A 377 27.04 20.56 -28.79
N GLU A 378 27.10 21.88 -28.84
CA GLU A 378 28.24 22.60 -29.41
C GLU A 378 29.52 22.29 -28.63
N THR A 379 29.47 22.40 -27.30
CA THR A 379 30.62 22.12 -26.43
C THR A 379 31.10 20.67 -26.60
N TRP A 380 30.19 19.70 -26.60
CA TRP A 380 30.49 18.29 -26.81
C TRP A 380 31.19 18.03 -28.15
N ASN A 381 30.65 18.58 -29.24
CA ASN A 381 31.20 18.37 -30.57
C ASN A 381 32.59 19.01 -30.73
N GLU A 382 32.77 20.24 -30.25
CA GLU A 382 34.07 20.91 -30.32
C GLU A 382 35.09 20.20 -29.43
N TRP A 383 34.69 19.72 -28.25
CA TRP A 383 35.55 18.94 -27.37
C TRP A 383 36.05 17.65 -28.02
N LEU A 384 35.16 16.87 -28.63
CA LEU A 384 35.54 15.63 -29.31
C LEU A 384 36.47 15.88 -30.50
N LYS A 385 36.27 16.99 -31.24
CA LYS A 385 37.19 17.40 -32.30
C LYS A 385 38.58 17.74 -31.75
N VAL A 386 38.66 18.52 -30.65
CA VAL A 386 39.94 18.85 -30.00
C VAL A 386 40.62 17.58 -29.54
N GLN A 387 39.89 16.69 -28.87
CA GLN A 387 40.41 15.41 -28.40
C GLN A 387 40.99 14.57 -29.55
N SER A 388 40.25 14.41 -30.64
CA SER A 388 40.67 13.65 -31.81
C SER A 388 41.93 14.25 -32.45
N GLY A 389 41.95 15.58 -32.61
CA GLY A 389 43.11 16.30 -33.16
C GLY A 389 44.33 16.22 -32.24
N TRP A 390 44.15 16.43 -30.94
CA TRP A 390 45.20 16.37 -29.93
C TRP A 390 45.82 14.97 -29.85
N LEU A 391 45.00 13.90 -29.79
CA LEU A 391 45.47 12.51 -29.80
C LEU A 391 46.29 12.16 -31.05
N ARG A 392 45.99 12.77 -32.20
CA ARG A 392 46.74 12.55 -33.45
C ARG A 392 48.08 13.30 -33.46
N LEU A 393 48.13 14.48 -32.84
CA LEU A 393 49.27 15.40 -32.90
C LEU A 393 50.26 15.19 -31.75
N GLU A 394 49.80 14.78 -30.57
CA GLU A 394 50.62 14.59 -29.37
C GLU A 394 51.82 13.65 -29.57
N PRO A 395 51.68 12.47 -30.21
CA PRO A 395 52.83 11.60 -30.44
C PRO A 395 53.86 12.17 -31.45
N ILE A 396 53.45 13.13 -32.28
CA ILE A 396 54.27 13.69 -33.36
C ILE A 396 55.05 14.90 -32.84
N PHE A 397 54.38 15.77 -32.10
CA PHE A 397 54.93 17.03 -31.59
C PHE A 397 55.59 16.90 -30.20
N SER A 398 55.58 15.69 -29.63
CA SER A 398 56.36 15.35 -28.43
C SER A 398 57.85 15.13 -28.72
N SER A 399 58.26 14.99 -29.99
CA SER A 399 59.67 14.82 -30.36
C SER A 399 60.39 16.17 -30.53
N GLU A 400 61.66 16.20 -30.11
CA GLU A 400 62.52 17.38 -30.24
C GLU A 400 62.89 17.66 -31.71
N GLU A 401 62.90 16.61 -32.54
CA GLU A 401 63.14 16.68 -33.98
C GLU A 401 62.02 17.43 -34.73
N THR A 402 60.75 17.07 -34.49
CA THR A 402 59.60 17.77 -35.08
C THR A 402 59.61 19.25 -34.68
N SER A 403 60.05 19.55 -33.46
CA SER A 403 60.17 20.94 -32.96
C SER A 403 61.21 21.78 -33.69
N GLN A 404 62.25 21.17 -34.25
CA GLN A 404 63.24 21.87 -35.08
C GLN A 404 62.76 22.03 -36.52
N GLN A 405 62.04 21.04 -37.07
CA GLN A 405 61.56 21.05 -38.44
C GLN A 405 60.34 21.96 -38.64
N MET A 406 59.43 22.02 -37.66
CA MET A 406 58.16 22.75 -37.71
C MET A 406 57.97 23.65 -36.48
N PRO A 407 58.77 24.71 -36.31
CA PRO A 407 58.81 25.49 -35.07
C PRO A 407 57.53 26.31 -34.80
N LEU A 408 56.83 26.76 -35.85
CA LEU A 408 55.57 27.50 -35.70
C LEU A 408 54.43 26.58 -35.28
N GLU A 409 54.33 25.41 -35.89
CA GLU A 409 53.34 24.37 -35.61
C GLU A 409 53.56 23.78 -34.23
N SER A 410 54.81 23.56 -33.82
CA SER A 410 55.15 23.15 -32.46
C SER A 410 54.76 24.20 -31.41
N ARG A 411 54.87 25.50 -31.73
CA ARG A 411 54.39 26.56 -30.84
C ARG A 411 52.85 26.54 -30.72
N ASN A 412 52.14 26.41 -31.84
CA ASN A 412 50.69 26.32 -31.87
C ASN A 412 50.19 25.07 -31.12
N PHE A 413 50.84 23.92 -31.31
CA PHE A 413 50.50 22.70 -30.60
C PHE A 413 50.73 22.83 -29.10
N LYS A 414 51.82 23.46 -28.64
CA LYS A 414 52.04 23.73 -27.21
C LYS A 414 50.95 24.60 -26.59
N GLN A 415 50.39 25.55 -27.33
CA GLN A 415 49.24 26.35 -26.88
C GLN A 415 47.99 25.47 -26.74
N VAL A 416 47.69 24.64 -27.73
CA VAL A 416 46.58 23.67 -27.69
C VAL A 416 46.73 22.70 -26.52
N ASP A 417 47.93 22.13 -26.33
CA ASP A 417 48.23 21.19 -25.24
C ASP A 417 48.01 21.81 -23.86
N LYS A 418 48.46 23.05 -23.67
CA LYS A 418 48.23 23.80 -22.42
C LYS A 418 46.74 23.98 -22.14
N ILE A 419 45.98 24.48 -23.13
CA ILE A 419 44.54 24.73 -22.97
C ILE A 419 43.79 23.40 -22.74
N TRP A 420 44.13 22.36 -23.49
CA TRP A 420 43.55 21.02 -23.32
C TRP A 420 43.75 20.47 -21.91
N ARG A 421 44.98 20.55 -21.37
CA ARG A 421 45.29 20.11 -20.02
C ARG A 421 44.54 20.91 -18.96
N GLU A 422 44.45 22.23 -19.09
CA GLU A 422 43.66 23.08 -18.19
C GLU A 422 42.17 22.67 -18.18
N ILE A 423 41.59 22.47 -19.37
CA ILE A 423 40.20 22.04 -19.53
C ILE A 423 39.97 20.65 -18.91
N MET A 424 40.87 19.69 -19.16
CA MET A 424 40.77 18.35 -18.62
C MET A 424 40.95 18.33 -17.10
N THR A 425 41.87 19.12 -16.53
CA THR A 425 42.01 19.25 -15.07
C THR A 425 40.73 19.80 -14.44
N GLN A 426 40.14 20.84 -15.02
CA GLN A 426 38.88 21.39 -14.53
C GLN A 426 37.73 20.36 -14.63
N CYS A 427 37.67 19.60 -15.72
CA CYS A 427 36.67 18.54 -15.91
C CYS A 427 36.82 17.39 -14.90
N LEU A 428 38.02 17.13 -14.37
CA LEU A 428 38.24 16.13 -13.33
C LEU A 428 37.73 16.61 -11.96
N GLU A 429 37.89 17.90 -11.67
CA GLU A 429 37.42 18.52 -10.43
C GLU A 429 35.90 18.67 -10.40
N THR A 430 35.30 19.03 -11.54
CA THR A 430 33.85 19.18 -11.72
C THR A 430 33.40 18.42 -12.96
N PRO A 431 33.10 17.11 -12.86
CA PRO A 431 32.74 16.31 -14.02
C PRO A 431 31.29 16.53 -14.48
N GLU A 432 30.46 17.22 -13.71
CA GLU A 432 29.06 17.48 -14.05
C GLU A 432 28.94 18.34 -15.32
N ILE A 433 28.23 17.82 -16.32
CA ILE A 433 28.17 18.43 -17.66
C ILE A 433 27.55 19.83 -17.60
N LEU A 434 26.45 19.99 -16.86
CA LEU A 434 25.77 21.28 -16.72
C LEU A 434 26.63 22.35 -16.05
N ILE A 435 27.56 21.96 -15.19
CA ILE A 435 28.50 22.88 -14.54
C ILE A 435 29.60 23.24 -15.54
N MET A 436 30.16 22.25 -16.23
CA MET A 436 31.21 22.44 -17.21
C MET A 436 30.80 23.38 -18.35
N ILE A 437 29.63 23.18 -18.95
CA ILE A 437 29.15 24.05 -20.06
C ILE A 437 28.87 25.50 -19.62
N LYS A 438 28.68 25.74 -18.32
CA LYS A 438 28.50 27.07 -17.73
C LYS A 438 29.82 27.75 -17.39
N THR A 439 30.95 27.04 -17.55
CA THR A 439 32.28 27.61 -17.38
C THR A 439 32.49 28.73 -18.41
N PRO A 440 32.86 29.95 -17.97
CA PRO A 440 33.11 31.06 -18.88
C PRO A 440 34.15 30.72 -19.95
N ASN A 441 33.84 31.04 -21.21
CA ASN A 441 34.70 30.91 -22.38
C ASN A 441 35.15 29.47 -22.69
N LEU A 442 34.55 28.42 -22.10
CA LEU A 442 34.92 27.03 -22.40
C LEU A 442 34.75 26.72 -23.90
N LEU A 443 33.58 27.02 -24.45
CA LEU A 443 33.29 26.78 -25.86
C LEU A 443 34.21 27.57 -26.80
N GLU A 444 34.54 28.81 -26.45
CA GLU A 444 35.45 29.66 -27.21
C GLU A 444 36.87 29.09 -27.22
N LYS A 445 37.37 28.65 -26.05
CA LYS A 445 38.67 27.97 -25.92
C LYS A 445 38.73 26.70 -26.76
N LEU A 446 37.67 25.88 -26.77
CA LEU A 446 37.61 24.67 -27.59
C LEU A 446 37.62 25.00 -29.09
N LYS A 447 36.87 26.02 -29.52
CA LYS A 447 36.87 26.50 -30.92
C LYS A 447 38.24 27.03 -31.34
N GLU A 448 38.92 27.78 -30.47
CA GLU A 448 40.30 28.24 -30.68
C GLU A 448 41.27 27.05 -30.86
N CYS A 449 41.19 26.06 -29.97
CA CYS A 449 41.99 24.84 -30.07
C CYS A 449 41.77 24.11 -31.40
N ASN A 450 40.51 23.95 -31.83
CA ASN A 450 40.20 23.32 -33.11
C ASN A 450 40.76 24.10 -34.30
N SER A 451 40.67 25.43 -34.30
CA SER A 451 41.25 26.28 -35.35
C SER A 451 42.77 26.08 -35.46
N LEU A 452 43.49 26.07 -34.33
CA LEU A 452 44.94 25.84 -34.29
C LEU A 452 45.30 24.42 -34.77
N ILE A 453 44.51 23.41 -34.37
CA ILE A 453 44.69 22.04 -34.84
C ILE A 453 44.51 21.97 -36.36
N GLU A 454 43.49 22.60 -36.92
CA GLU A 454 43.24 22.62 -38.36
C GLU A 454 44.39 23.27 -39.14
N GLU A 455 44.94 24.39 -38.66
CA GLU A 455 46.12 25.04 -39.24
C GLU A 455 47.34 24.11 -39.27
N ILE A 456 47.65 23.46 -38.14
CA ILE A 456 48.76 22.51 -38.03
C ILE A 456 48.58 21.35 -39.02
N GLN A 457 47.35 20.81 -39.12
CA GLN A 457 47.05 19.70 -40.01
C GLN A 457 47.15 20.11 -41.48
N LYS A 458 46.76 21.33 -41.84
CA LYS A 458 46.84 21.86 -43.20
C LYS A 458 48.30 21.95 -43.66
N VAL A 459 49.16 22.60 -42.88
CA VAL A 459 50.60 22.76 -43.22
C VAL A 459 51.27 21.40 -43.33
N ARG A 460 50.97 20.47 -42.41
CA ARG A 460 51.53 19.11 -42.46
C ARG A 460 51.10 18.34 -43.71
N ASN A 461 49.86 18.50 -44.16
CA ASN A 461 49.39 17.85 -45.38
C ASN A 461 50.06 18.45 -46.63
N GLU A 462 50.27 19.78 -46.66
CA GLU A 462 50.99 20.46 -47.74
C GLU A 462 52.45 19.99 -47.82
N GLN A 463 53.16 19.85 -46.70
CA GLN A 463 54.54 19.34 -46.68
C GLN A 463 54.66 17.86 -47.07
N ASN A 464 53.67 17.03 -46.74
CA ASN A 464 53.62 15.62 -47.18
C ASN A 464 53.33 15.48 -48.70
N HIS A 465 52.79 16.51 -49.34
CA HIS A 465 52.57 16.54 -50.80
C HIS A 465 53.77 17.12 -51.57
N GLU A 466 54.67 17.83 -50.90
CA GLU A 466 55.90 18.39 -51.48
C GLU A 466 57.13 17.46 -51.42
N THR A 467 56.94 16.20 -50.99
CA THR A 467 57.96 15.14 -51.10
C THR A 467 57.60 14.17 -52.25
N PRO A 468 58.12 14.37 -53.48
CA PRO A 468 58.09 13.34 -54.50
C PRO A 468 59.02 12.19 -54.09
N GLN A 469 58.65 10.98 -54.51
CA GLN A 469 59.41 9.72 -54.38
C GLN A 469 60.91 9.85 -54.68
#